data_AF-A0A3M1EEA5-F1
#
_entry.id   AF-A0A3M1EEA5-F1
#
_cell.length_a   1.000
_cell.length_b   1.000
_cell.length_c   1.000
_cell.angle_alpha   90.00
_cell.angle_beta   90.00
_cell.angle_gamma   90.00
#
_symmetry.space_group_name_H-M   'P 1'
#
loop_
_entity.id
_entity.type
_entity.pdbx_description
1 polymer ?
#
loop_
_entity_poly.entity_id
_entity_poly.type
_entity_poly.pdbx_seq_one_letter_code
_entity_poly.pdbx_strand_id
1 'polypeptide(L)'
;MLQCEDCELFRRRPDGSPELTCDPFRNIKEPYCLWKWSVLQLGVIARSHEATLEFYRRVAPLQEKMFRYMEREIDEAEEADRWKTGPDDEDDDDIFRI
;
A
#
# COMPACT_ATOMS: atom_id res chain seq x y z
N MET A 1 -24.39 -26.00 -15.21
CA MET A 1 -23.60 -24.92 -14.59
C MET A 1 -24.56 -23.84 -14.16
N LEU A 2 -24.88 -23.81 -12.87
CA LEU A 2 -25.85 -22.89 -12.28
C LEU A 2 -25.34 -21.45 -12.42
N GLN A 3 -26.15 -20.52 -12.93
CA GLN A 3 -25.82 -19.10 -12.87
C GLN A 3 -26.06 -18.58 -11.45
N CYS A 4 -25.24 -17.64 -10.98
CA CYS A 4 -25.40 -17.13 -9.61
C CYS A 4 -26.73 -16.40 -9.44
N GLU A 5 -27.25 -15.75 -10.48
CA GLU A 5 -28.55 -15.07 -10.44
C GLU A 5 -29.74 -16.00 -10.20
N ASP A 6 -29.62 -17.27 -10.61
CA ASP A 6 -30.65 -18.30 -10.42
C ASP A 6 -30.47 -19.08 -9.11
N CYS A 7 -29.48 -18.71 -8.28
CA CYS A 7 -29.14 -19.41 -7.05
C CYS A 7 -29.89 -18.82 -5.85
N GLU A 8 -30.44 -19.67 -4.99
CA GLU A 8 -31.12 -19.26 -3.73
C GLU A 8 -30.21 -18.51 -2.74
N LEU A 9 -28.88 -18.64 -2.91
CA LEU A 9 -27.86 -17.98 -2.09
C LEU A 9 -27.41 -16.64 -2.67
N PHE A 10 -28.00 -16.18 -3.77
CA PHE A 10 -27.72 -14.90 -4.37
C PHE A 10 -28.86 -13.91 -4.10
N ARG A 11 -28.48 -12.68 -3.76
CA ARG A 11 -29.40 -11.57 -3.60
C ARG A 11 -28.83 -10.34 -4.27
N ARG A 12 -29.70 -9.47 -4.75
CA ARG A 12 -29.32 -8.11 -5.15
C ARG A 12 -29.63 -7.18 -3.98
N ARG A 13 -28.64 -6.39 -3.58
CA ARG A 13 -28.85 -5.33 -2.59
C ARG A 13 -29.67 -4.19 -3.22
N PRO A 14 -30.26 -3.30 -2.38
CA PRO A 14 -31.03 -2.16 -2.88
C PRO A 14 -30.23 -1.20 -3.78
N ASP A 15 -28.90 -1.18 -3.64
CA ASP A 15 -27.96 -0.42 -4.47
C ASP A 15 -27.65 -1.09 -5.83
N GLY A 16 -28.24 -2.27 -6.09
CA GLY A 16 -27.99 -3.07 -7.29
C GLY A 16 -26.74 -3.94 -7.24
N SER A 17 -25.95 -3.89 -6.15
CA SER A 17 -24.75 -4.70 -6.00
C SER A 17 -25.08 -6.18 -5.74
N PRO A 18 -24.28 -7.11 -6.25
CA PRO A 18 -24.45 -8.54 -5.99
C PRO A 18 -24.04 -8.87 -4.55
N GLU A 19 -24.91 -9.56 -3.82
CA GLU A 19 -24.63 -10.13 -2.51
C GLU A 19 -24.76 -11.66 -2.58
N LEU A 20 -23.66 -12.34 -2.24
CA LEU A 20 -23.63 -13.79 -2.14
C LEU A 20 -23.60 -14.20 -0.68
N THR A 21 -24.55 -15.04 -0.27
CA THR A 21 -24.61 -15.64 1.06
C THR A 21 -24.09 -17.08 1.07
N CYS A 22 -23.34 -17.48 0.04
CA CYS A 22 -22.70 -18.78 -0.04
C CYS A 22 -21.35 -18.79 0.69
N ASP A 23 -21.15 -19.86 1.46
CA ASP A 23 -19.95 -20.22 2.21
C ASP A 23 -19.29 -21.42 1.50
N PRO A 24 -18.04 -21.27 1.02
CA PRO A 24 -17.28 -22.32 0.33
C PRO A 24 -17.20 -23.65 1.09
N PHE A 25 -17.30 -23.64 2.42
CA PHE A 25 -17.13 -24.80 3.28
C PHE A 25 -18.45 -25.39 3.81
N ARG A 26 -19.58 -24.68 3.66
CA ARG A 26 -20.86 -25.11 4.26
C ARG A 26 -21.97 -25.40 3.27
N ASN A 27 -22.24 -24.50 2.33
CA ASN A 27 -23.48 -24.53 1.54
C ASN A 27 -23.23 -24.33 0.04
N ILE A 28 -22.05 -24.72 -0.43
CA ILE A 28 -21.70 -24.63 -1.83
C ILE A 28 -22.49 -25.64 -2.68
N LYS A 29 -23.08 -25.18 -3.79
CA LYS A 29 -24.01 -25.98 -4.61
C LYS A 29 -23.33 -26.83 -5.66
N GLU A 30 -22.32 -26.28 -6.32
CA GLU A 30 -21.56 -26.96 -7.37
C GLU A 30 -20.06 -26.66 -7.19
N PRO A 31 -19.15 -27.56 -7.61
CA PRO A 31 -17.71 -27.29 -7.57
C PRO A 31 -17.30 -26.00 -8.26
N TYR A 32 -17.99 -25.63 -9.35
CA TYR A 32 -17.74 -24.40 -10.10
C TYR A 32 -18.03 -23.11 -9.30
N CYS A 33 -18.84 -23.18 -8.24
CA CYS A 33 -19.05 -22.05 -7.36
C CYS A 33 -17.76 -21.61 -6.65
N LEU A 34 -16.81 -22.52 -6.38
CA LEU A 34 -15.51 -22.16 -5.80
C LEU A 34 -14.74 -21.22 -6.74
N TRP A 35 -14.78 -21.51 -8.04
CA TRP A 35 -14.13 -20.68 -9.05
C TRP A 35 -14.72 -19.27 -9.09
N LYS A 36 -16.06 -19.17 -9.10
CA LYS A 36 -16.75 -17.88 -9.05
C LYS A 36 -16.38 -17.09 -7.79
N TRP A 37 -16.27 -17.80 -6.66
CA TRP A 37 -15.85 -17.21 -5.38
C TRP A 37 -14.42 -16.65 -5.48
N SER A 38 -13.48 -17.41 -6.04
CA SER A 38 -12.11 -16.96 -6.27
C SER A 38 -12.06 -15.72 -7.16
N VAL A 39 -12.83 -15.67 -8.26
CA VAL A 39 -12.91 -14.51 -9.15
C VAL A 39 -13.42 -13.27 -8.41
N LEU A 40 -14.44 -13.43 -7.56
CA LEU A 40 -14.97 -12.31 -6.77
C LEU A 40 -13.96 -11.78 -5.75
N GLN A 41 -13.25 -12.67 -5.05
CA GLN A 41 -12.20 -12.29 -4.12
C GLN A 41 -11.04 -11.57 -4.82
N LEU A 42 -10.63 -12.04 -6.00
CA LEU A 42 -9.64 -11.34 -6.83
C LEU A 42 -10.11 -9.92 -7.17
N GLY A 43 -11.39 -9.73 -7.48
CA GLY A 43 -11.97 -8.41 -7.71
C GLY A 43 -11.89 -7.50 -6.48
N VAL A 44 -12.09 -8.04 -5.26
CA VAL A 44 -11.92 -7.28 -4.02
C VAL A 44 -10.46 -6.84 -3.84
N ILE A 45 -9.52 -7.76 -4.03
CA ILE A 45 -8.07 -7.50 -3.90
C ILE A 45 -7.60 -6.48 -4.93
N ALA A 46 -8.07 -6.57 -6.18
CA ALA A 46 -7.71 -5.63 -7.23
C ALA A 46 -8.16 -4.20 -6.88
N ARG A 47 -9.40 -4.04 -6.39
CA ARG A 47 -9.92 -2.72 -5.98
C ARG A 47 -9.20 -2.15 -4.77
N SER A 48 -8.84 -2.97 -3.78
CA SER A 48 -8.07 -2.50 -2.62
C SER A 48 -6.66 -2.07 -3.00
N HIS A 49 -6.03 -2.78 -3.95
CA HIS A 49 -4.74 -2.40 -4.49
C HIS A 49 -4.82 -1.06 -5.26
N GLU A 50 -5.84 -0.86 -6.08
CA GLU A 50 -6.07 0.40 -6.79
C GLU A 50 -6.25 1.59 -5.82
N ALA A 51 -7.05 1.42 -4.77
CA ALA A 51 -7.20 2.42 -3.72
C ALA A 51 -5.88 2.73 -3.00
N THR A 52 -5.03 1.73 -2.80
CA THR A 52 -3.71 1.89 -2.19
C THR A 52 -2.77 2.70 -3.09
N LEU A 53 -2.79 2.44 -4.40
CA LEU A 53 -2.03 3.22 -5.37
C LEU A 53 -2.50 4.68 -5.43
N GLU A 54 -3.81 4.92 -5.37
CA GLU A 54 -4.35 6.28 -5.32
C GLU A 54 -3.89 7.03 -4.06
N PHE A 55 -3.91 6.35 -2.91
CA PHE A 55 -3.38 6.90 -1.67
C PHE A 55 -1.89 7.26 -1.79
N TYR A 56 -1.06 6.37 -2.33
CA TYR A 56 0.36 6.66 -2.56
C TYR A 56 0.57 7.85 -3.48
N ARG A 57 -0.21 7.98 -4.56
CA ARG A 57 -0.16 9.17 -5.44
C ARG A 57 -0.48 10.46 -4.71
N ARG A 58 -1.46 10.44 -3.79
CA ARG A 58 -1.84 11.62 -3.00
C ARG A 58 -0.76 11.99 -1.97
N VAL A 59 -0.06 11.00 -1.39
CA VAL A 59 0.92 11.20 -0.32
C VAL A 59 2.34 11.47 -0.85
N ALA A 60 2.66 11.06 -2.09
CA ALA A 60 3.93 11.33 -2.76
C ALA A 60 4.44 12.80 -2.63
N PRO A 61 3.64 13.85 -2.92
CA PRO A 61 4.12 15.23 -2.79
C PRO A 61 4.37 15.65 -1.33
N LEU A 62 3.70 15.04 -0.36
CA LEU A 62 3.96 15.28 1.05
C LEU A 62 5.28 14.63 1.49
N GLN A 63 5.55 13.42 1.01
CA GLN A 63 6.83 12.75 1.26
C GLN A 63 7.99 13.59 0.74
N GLU A 64 7.88 14.13 -0.48
CA GLU A 64 8.92 15.00 -1.05
C GLU A 64 9.16 16.25 -0.21
N LYS A 65 8.10 16.88 0.32
CA LYS A 65 8.23 18.03 1.22
C LYS A 65 8.90 17.68 2.54
N MET A 66 8.57 16.51 3.12
CA MET A 66 9.21 16.03 4.34
C MET A 66 10.71 15.76 4.13
N PHE A 67 11.07 15.13 3.00
CA PHE A 67 12.49 14.91 2.66
C PHE A 67 13.26 16.22 2.54
N ARG A 68 12.76 17.20 1.79
CA ARG A 68 13.42 18.51 1.66
C ARG A 68 13.54 19.27 2.99
N TYR A 69 12.54 19.15 3.84
CA TYR A 69 12.58 19.76 5.17
C TYR A 69 13.63 19.10 6.06
N MET A 70 13.68 17.77 6.05
CA MET A 70 14.67 17.00 6.79
C MET A 70 16.10 17.28 6.30
N GLU A 71 16.33 17.38 4.99
CA GLU A 71 17.62 17.80 4.43
C GLU A 71 18.06 19.15 5.01
N ARG A 72 17.16 20.14 5.03
CA ARG A 72 17.46 21.45 5.61
C ARG A 72 17.81 21.39 7.10
N GLU A 73 17.07 20.63 7.89
CA GLU A 73 17.35 20.51 9.33
C GLU A 73 18.71 19.84 9.58
N ILE A 74 19.11 18.89 8.74
CA ILE A 74 20.44 18.26 8.80
C ILE A 74 21.50 19.30 8.45
N ASP A 75 21.34 20.04 7.35
CA ASP A 75 22.28 21.08 6.92
C ASP A 75 22.46 22.16 8.00
N GLU A 76 21.36 22.61 8.62
CA GLU A 76 21.38 23.60 9.70
C GLU A 76 22.07 23.06 10.97
N ALA A 77 21.86 21.78 11.30
CA ALA A 77 22.53 21.14 12.43
C ALA A 77 24.04 20.99 12.18
N GLU A 78 24.45 20.61 10.97
CA GLU A 78 25.87 20.52 10.57
C GLU A 78 26.54 21.90 10.58
N GLU A 79 25.86 22.94 10.08
CA GLU A 79 26.38 24.31 10.14
C GLU A 79 26.50 24.83 11.58
N ALA A 80 25.53 24.51 12.44
CA ALA A 80 25.56 24.85 13.86
C ALA A 80 26.64 24.08 14.64
N ASP A 81 27.11 22.93 14.15
CA ASP A 81 28.22 22.18 14.74
C ASP A 81 29.59 22.53 14.14
N ARG A 82 29.62 23.32 13.06
CA ARG A 82 30.84 23.75 12.35
C ARG A 82 31.80 24.60 13.21
N TRP A 83 31.35 25.19 14.31
CA TRP A 83 32.25 25.88 15.25
C TRP A 83 33.07 24.92 16.11
N LYS A 84 32.69 23.64 16.19
CA LYS A 84 33.37 22.61 17.00
C LYS A 84 34.57 22.02 16.27
N THR A 85 34.56 22.04 14.94
CA THR A 85 35.68 21.68 14.07
C THR A 85 36.44 22.95 13.70
N GLY A 86 37.72 23.04 14.07
CA GLY A 86 38.56 24.17 13.66
C GLY A 86 39.01 24.03 12.19
N PRO A 87 39.49 25.11 11.55
CA PRO A 87 40.11 25.03 10.21
C PRO A 87 41.39 24.17 10.12
N ASP A 88 41.75 23.48 11.21
CA ASP A 88 42.93 22.60 11.34
C ASP A 88 42.53 21.12 11.57
N ASP A 89 41.22 20.80 11.61
CA ASP A 89 40.68 19.44 11.85
C ASP A 89 40.10 18.79 10.57
N GLU A 90 40.51 19.23 9.37
CA GLU A 90 40.08 18.63 8.09
C GLU A 90 40.98 17.45 7.61
N ASP A 91 42.06 17.12 8.33
CA ASP A 91 43.11 16.19 7.88
C ASP A 91 43.21 14.86 8.66
N ASP A 92 42.14 14.39 9.32
CA ASP A 92 42.16 13.11 10.07
C ASP A 92 41.50 11.91 9.33
N ASP A 93 41.18 12.07 8.03
CA ASP A 93 40.63 11.01 7.18
C ASP A 93 41.68 10.21 6.38
N ASP A 94 42.99 10.49 6.53
CA ASP A 94 44.08 9.79 5.81
C ASP A 94 44.87 8.78 6.68
N ILE A 95 44.42 8.48 7.91
CA ILE A 95 45.05 7.46 8.79
C ILE A 95 44.76 6.00 8.34
N PHE A 96 43.87 5.78 7.38
CA PHE A 96 43.52 4.44 6.86
C PHE A 96 43.74 4.22 5.36
N ARG A 97 44.70 4.93 4.74
CA ARG A 97 45.20 4.54 3.41
C ARG A 97 46.57 3.86 3.51
N ILE A 98 46.56 2.55 3.21
CA ILE A 98 47.71 1.64 3.12
C ILE A 98 48.69 2.07 2.03
#